data_AF-A0A8J3VJD4-F1
#
_entry.id   AF-A0A8J3VJD4-F1
#
_cell.length_a   1.000
_cell.length_b   1.000
_cell.length_c   1.000
_cell.angle_alpha   90.00
_cell.angle_beta   90.00
_cell.angle_gamma   90.00
#
_symmetry.space_group_name_H-M   'P 1'
#
loop_
_entity.id
_entity.type
_entity.pdbx_description
1 polymer ?
#
loop_
_entity_poly.entity_id
_entity_poly.type
_entity_poly.pdbx_seq_one_letter_code
_entity_poly.pdbx_strand_id
1 'polypeptide(L)'
;MAGIFVMDDPALSERARRFLTGHSHRNPHLNESVIRSTAVILRGNEREPAPDEFIEAMVRFEQRYGGLFYRVIGGDGMRYGLGGEASCYHTSLGLAFGGIFDGDWTWRVNVLLDGSTAMRPGYWPDRIIDRSVNQRIEKHALLVEVRGWFHRTFQCATPSHVFPVANEEGLPPAVPEATGPAELWWADKDVAVQATLSSWPPEWDRWTVRYFARTLQQAADANPTVYRAMGHETIPAVWCILCSDVVAPGTTCLRRRH
;
A
#
# COMPACT_ATOMS: atom_id res chain seq x y z
N MET A 1 -18.69 16.42 -15.73
CA MET A 1 -18.74 14.99 -16.13
C MET A 1 -18.69 14.18 -14.86
N ALA A 2 -19.61 13.24 -14.64
CA ALA A 2 -19.53 12.33 -13.50
C ALA A 2 -18.24 11.50 -13.64
N GLY A 3 -17.43 11.43 -12.58
CA GLY A 3 -16.20 10.64 -12.58
C GLY A 3 -16.46 9.15 -12.81
N ILE A 4 -15.58 8.48 -13.54
CA ILE A 4 -15.59 7.02 -13.70
C ILE A 4 -15.17 6.41 -12.36
N PHE A 5 -16.01 5.52 -11.82
CA PHE A 5 -15.67 4.76 -10.62
C PHE A 5 -14.52 3.81 -10.93
N VAL A 6 -13.58 3.64 -10.00
CA VAL A 6 -12.30 2.96 -10.24
C VAL A 6 -12.45 1.52 -10.73
N MET A 7 -13.51 0.81 -10.36
CA MET A 7 -13.76 -0.55 -10.86
C MET A 7 -14.04 -0.61 -12.37
N ASP A 8 -14.52 0.49 -12.94
CA ASP A 8 -14.91 0.60 -14.34
C ASP A 8 -13.83 1.31 -15.19
N ASP A 9 -12.68 1.66 -14.60
CA ASP A 9 -11.66 2.45 -15.27
C ASP A 9 -10.79 1.60 -16.22
N PRO A 10 -10.84 1.83 -17.55
CA PRO A 10 -10.01 1.11 -18.50
C PRO A 10 -8.52 1.44 -18.38
N ALA A 11 -8.13 2.52 -17.69
CA ALA A 11 -6.74 2.91 -17.46
C ALA A 11 -6.03 2.03 -16.42
N LEU A 12 -6.77 1.23 -15.64
CA LEU A 12 -6.17 0.24 -14.74
C LEU A 12 -5.63 -0.97 -15.51
N SER A 13 -4.56 -1.58 -14.99
CA SER A 13 -4.05 -2.83 -15.55
C SER A 13 -5.13 -3.92 -15.50
N GLU A 14 -5.00 -4.91 -16.38
CA GLU A 14 -5.88 -6.09 -16.34
C GLU A 14 -5.83 -6.80 -14.98
N ARG A 15 -4.67 -6.82 -14.33
CA ARG A 15 -4.50 -7.38 -12.98
C ARG A 15 -5.33 -6.63 -11.95
N ALA A 16 -5.24 -5.30 -11.90
CA ALA A 16 -6.03 -4.49 -10.97
C ALA A 16 -7.54 -4.62 -11.24
N ARG A 17 -7.96 -4.62 -12.52
CA ARG A 17 -9.38 -4.83 -12.87
C ARG A 17 -9.89 -6.19 -12.42
N ARG A 18 -9.16 -7.28 -12.71
CA ARG A 18 -9.52 -8.63 -12.24
C ARG A 18 -9.59 -8.71 -10.71
N PHE A 19 -8.64 -8.08 -10.03
CA PHE A 19 -8.62 -8.00 -8.58
C PHE A 19 -9.89 -7.32 -8.05
N LEU A 20 -10.19 -6.12 -8.52
CA LEU A 20 -11.35 -5.35 -8.09
C LEU A 20 -12.67 -6.09 -8.37
N THR A 21 -12.86 -6.62 -9.57
CA THR A 21 -14.08 -7.39 -9.91
C THR A 21 -14.25 -8.64 -9.05
N GLY A 22 -13.15 -9.31 -8.66
CA GLY A 22 -13.21 -10.55 -7.88
C GLY A 22 -13.22 -10.37 -6.36
N HIS A 23 -12.75 -9.22 -5.83
CA HIS A 23 -12.43 -9.07 -4.40
C HIS A 23 -12.96 -7.80 -3.76
N SER A 24 -13.58 -6.90 -4.54
CA SER A 24 -14.08 -5.63 -4.03
C SER A 24 -15.59 -5.47 -4.18
N HIS A 25 -16.14 -4.57 -3.37
CA HIS A 25 -17.48 -4.06 -3.53
C HIS A 25 -17.51 -2.56 -3.26
N ARG A 26 -18.63 -1.93 -3.63
CA ARG A 26 -18.88 -0.51 -3.39
C ARG A 26 -19.95 -0.33 -2.31
N ASN A 27 -19.56 0.28 -1.21
CA ASN A 27 -20.44 0.77 -0.15
C ASN A 27 -20.98 2.16 -0.51
N PRO A 28 -21.99 2.67 0.22
CA PRO A 28 -22.41 4.06 0.10
C PRO A 28 -21.24 5.03 0.24
N HIS A 29 -21.28 6.12 -0.53
CA HIS A 29 -20.27 7.17 -0.56
C HIS A 29 -20.94 8.54 -0.39
N LEU A 30 -20.16 9.54 0.01
CA LEU A 30 -20.65 10.90 0.20
C LEU A 30 -21.03 11.54 -1.14
N ASN A 31 -22.16 12.23 -1.15
CA ASN A 31 -22.58 13.01 -2.30
C ASN A 31 -21.74 14.28 -2.40
N GLU A 32 -21.44 14.70 -3.63
CA GLU A 32 -20.69 15.92 -3.92
C GLU A 32 -21.27 17.16 -3.22
N SER A 33 -22.59 17.32 -3.22
CA SER A 33 -23.25 18.45 -2.55
C SER A 33 -22.96 18.49 -1.06
N VAL A 34 -22.91 17.32 -0.40
CA VAL A 34 -22.57 17.22 1.02
C VAL A 34 -21.13 17.65 1.23
N ILE A 35 -20.18 17.09 0.46
CA ILE A 35 -18.76 17.44 0.55
C ILE A 35 -18.57 18.95 0.45
N ARG A 36 -19.13 19.59 -0.59
CA ARG A 36 -19.03 21.04 -0.81
C ARG A 36 -19.60 21.86 0.34
N SER A 37 -20.67 21.38 0.98
CA SER A 37 -21.34 22.09 2.09
C SER A 37 -20.69 21.89 3.45
N THR A 38 -19.93 20.80 3.66
CA THR A 38 -19.39 20.43 4.98
C THR A 38 -17.87 20.43 5.04
N ALA A 39 -17.18 20.67 3.92
CA ALA A 39 -15.73 20.60 3.84
C ALA A 39 -15.04 21.63 4.74
N VAL A 40 -14.22 21.12 5.67
CA VAL A 40 -13.50 21.95 6.65
C VAL A 40 -12.06 21.51 6.81
N ILE A 41 -11.20 22.43 7.24
CA ILE A 41 -9.92 22.09 7.87
C ILE A 41 -10.16 21.95 9.37
N LEU A 42 -9.63 20.89 9.97
CA LEU A 42 -9.64 20.65 11.41
C LEU A 42 -8.26 20.96 12.00
N ARG A 43 -8.22 21.89 12.96
CA ARG A 43 -7.03 22.26 13.73
C ARG A 43 -7.31 22.21 15.22
N GLY A 44 -7.11 21.03 15.82
CA GLY A 44 -7.55 20.79 17.20
C GLY A 44 -9.07 20.93 17.29
N ASN A 45 -9.56 21.91 18.06
CA ASN A 45 -11.00 22.19 18.20
C ASN A 45 -11.52 23.24 17.21
N GLU A 46 -10.65 23.86 16.42
CA GLU A 46 -11.03 24.88 15.44
C GLU A 46 -11.45 24.24 14.11
N ARG A 47 -12.45 24.86 13.46
CA ARG A 47 -12.96 24.47 12.16
C ARG A 47 -13.00 25.71 11.26
N GLU A 48 -12.34 25.63 10.12
CA GLU A 48 -12.37 26.66 9.08
C GLU A 48 -12.78 26.04 7.74
N PRO A 49 -13.37 26.80 6.80
CA PRO A 49 -13.69 26.27 5.48
C PRO A 49 -12.46 25.70 4.78
N ALA A 50 -12.61 24.55 4.11
CA ALA A 50 -11.52 24.01 3.29
C ALA A 50 -11.31 24.85 2.02
N PRO A 51 -10.06 24.97 1.53
CA PRO A 51 -9.77 25.59 0.24
C PRO A 51 -10.48 24.87 -0.91
N ASP A 52 -10.91 25.61 -1.93
CA ASP A 52 -11.65 25.08 -3.07
C ASP A 52 -10.90 23.93 -3.76
N GLU A 53 -9.58 24.01 -3.89
CA GLU A 53 -8.79 22.95 -4.51
C GLU A 53 -8.87 21.62 -3.74
N PHE A 54 -9.01 21.67 -2.41
CA PHE A 54 -9.18 20.48 -1.57
C PHE A 54 -10.61 19.97 -1.60
N ILE A 55 -11.60 20.86 -1.69
CA ILE A 55 -12.99 20.45 -1.92
C ILE A 55 -13.09 19.67 -3.23
N GLU A 56 -12.52 20.21 -4.31
CA GLU A 56 -12.50 19.53 -5.61
C GLU A 56 -11.72 18.21 -5.57
N ALA A 57 -10.61 18.15 -4.83
CA ALA A 57 -9.85 16.90 -4.66
C ALA A 57 -10.65 15.84 -3.90
N MET A 58 -11.34 16.22 -2.82
CA MET A 58 -12.23 15.34 -2.07
C MET A 58 -13.40 14.83 -2.93
N VAL A 59 -14.02 15.70 -3.74
CA VAL A 59 -15.08 15.32 -4.68
C VAL A 59 -14.56 14.32 -5.71
N ARG A 60 -13.43 14.59 -6.37
CA ARG A 60 -12.82 13.67 -7.34
C ARG A 60 -12.46 12.33 -6.71
N PHE A 61 -11.90 12.36 -5.49
CA PHE A 61 -11.55 11.16 -4.75
C PHE A 61 -12.80 10.33 -4.42
N GLU A 62 -13.86 10.95 -3.89
CA GLU A 62 -15.08 10.25 -3.50
C GLU A 62 -15.84 9.70 -4.72
N GLN A 63 -15.91 10.45 -5.83
CA GLN A 63 -16.51 9.96 -7.06
C GLN A 63 -15.77 8.73 -7.61
N ARG A 64 -14.44 8.74 -7.52
CA ARG A 64 -13.59 7.70 -8.11
C ARG A 64 -13.40 6.48 -7.21
N TYR A 65 -13.18 6.67 -5.92
CA TYR A 65 -12.82 5.60 -4.98
C TYR A 65 -13.83 5.46 -3.83
N GLY A 66 -14.73 6.41 -3.64
CA GLY A 66 -15.67 6.42 -2.53
C GLY A 66 -16.52 5.16 -2.47
N GLY A 67 -16.55 4.57 -1.28
CA GLY A 67 -17.24 3.32 -0.98
C GLY A 67 -16.45 2.07 -1.34
N LEU A 68 -15.31 2.15 -2.02
CA LEU A 68 -14.54 0.95 -2.39
C LEU A 68 -14.06 0.23 -1.12
N PHE A 69 -14.32 -1.07 -1.08
CA PHE A 69 -13.85 -1.96 -0.03
C PHE A 69 -13.29 -3.25 -0.60
N TYR A 70 -12.15 -3.72 -0.07
CA TYR A 70 -11.60 -5.04 -0.35
C TYR A 70 -10.64 -5.51 0.75
N ARG A 71 -10.30 -6.80 0.78
CA ARG A 71 -9.36 -7.39 1.74
C ARG A 71 -8.06 -7.82 1.07
N VAL A 72 -6.91 -7.52 1.68
CA VAL A 72 -5.57 -7.85 1.13
C VAL A 72 -4.83 -8.88 1.98
N ILE A 73 -4.84 -8.75 3.30
CA ILE A 73 -4.27 -9.72 4.25
C ILE A 73 -5.25 -9.79 5.44
N GLY A 74 -5.55 -11.00 5.93
CA GLY A 74 -6.39 -11.16 7.13
C GLY A 74 -7.88 -10.93 6.92
N GLY A 75 -8.61 -10.73 8.03
CA GLY A 75 -10.06 -10.54 8.07
C GLY A 75 -10.51 -9.12 7.77
N ASP A 76 -9.64 -8.12 8.00
CA ASP A 76 -10.00 -6.72 7.93
C ASP A 76 -9.73 -6.14 6.54
N GLY A 77 -10.60 -5.22 6.12
CA GLY A 77 -10.59 -4.70 4.76
C GLY A 77 -10.20 -3.23 4.70
N MET A 78 -9.65 -2.87 3.55
CA MET A 78 -9.31 -1.50 3.18
C MET A 78 -10.60 -0.79 2.78
N ARG A 79 -10.87 0.37 3.38
CA ARG A 79 -12.00 1.24 3.00
C ARG A 79 -11.49 2.49 2.34
N TYR A 80 -12.11 2.87 1.23
CA TYR A 80 -11.84 4.10 0.52
C TYR A 80 -13.09 4.96 0.54
N GLY A 81 -12.90 6.23 0.85
CA GLY A 81 -13.95 7.23 0.96
C GLY A 81 -13.75 8.11 2.18
N LEU A 82 -14.42 9.26 2.17
CA LEU A 82 -14.34 10.26 3.24
C LEU A 82 -15.05 9.82 4.53
N GLY A 83 -15.71 8.66 4.55
CA GLY A 83 -16.25 8.05 5.77
C GLY A 83 -17.34 8.86 6.47
N GLY A 84 -18.00 9.77 5.75
CA GLY A 84 -19.00 10.70 6.31
C GLY A 84 -18.44 12.05 6.75
N GLU A 85 -17.13 12.26 6.69
CA GLU A 85 -16.46 13.49 7.13
C GLU A 85 -15.60 14.10 6.02
N ALA A 86 -16.08 15.20 5.41
CA ALA A 86 -15.27 16.01 4.50
C ALA A 86 -14.31 16.89 5.31
N SER A 87 -13.19 16.33 5.76
CA SER A 87 -12.25 17.05 6.64
C SER A 87 -10.82 16.95 6.13
N CYS A 88 -10.15 18.10 6.15
CA CYS A 88 -8.73 18.27 5.88
C CYS A 88 -7.95 18.52 7.17
N TYR A 89 -6.66 18.21 7.17
CA TYR A 89 -5.78 18.28 8.33
C TYR A 89 -4.39 18.73 7.90
N HIS A 90 -3.72 19.49 8.74
CA HIS A 90 -2.32 19.84 8.53
C HIS A 90 -1.42 18.65 8.88
N THR A 91 -0.58 18.25 7.94
CA THR A 91 0.49 17.25 8.10
C THR A 91 1.84 17.91 7.87
N SER A 92 2.96 17.21 8.14
CA SER A 92 4.27 17.75 7.77
C SER A 92 4.52 17.78 6.25
N LEU A 93 3.60 17.20 5.46
CA LEU A 93 3.62 17.21 3.99
C LEU A 93 2.64 18.23 3.38
N GLY A 94 2.06 19.10 4.22
CA GLY A 94 1.03 20.07 3.81
C GLY A 94 -0.37 19.62 4.22
N LEU A 95 -1.39 20.23 3.61
CA LEU A 95 -2.78 19.90 3.88
C LEU A 95 -3.14 18.55 3.21
N ALA A 96 -3.92 17.73 3.90
CA ALA A 96 -4.34 16.40 3.43
C ALA A 96 -5.73 16.08 3.95
N PHE A 97 -6.43 15.12 3.34
CA PHE A 97 -7.70 14.61 3.87
C PHE A 97 -7.63 13.09 4.11
N GLY A 98 -8.42 12.61 5.06
CA GLY A 98 -8.54 11.18 5.30
C GLY A 98 -9.43 10.53 4.27
N GLY A 99 -8.85 9.78 3.33
CA GLY A 99 -9.60 9.09 2.29
C GLY A 99 -9.55 7.56 2.39
N ILE A 100 -8.64 7.01 3.18
CA ILE A 100 -8.39 5.57 3.21
C ILE A 100 -8.20 5.11 4.66
N PHE A 101 -8.89 4.02 5.01
CA PHE A 101 -8.71 3.30 6.27
C PHE A 101 -8.08 1.94 5.98
N ASP A 102 -6.91 1.69 6.57
CA ASP A 102 -6.10 0.48 6.38
C ASP A 102 -6.23 -0.45 7.60
N GLY A 103 -6.72 -1.68 7.38
CA GLY A 103 -6.92 -2.67 8.45
C GLY A 103 -7.98 -2.25 9.48
N ASP A 104 -7.87 -2.73 10.73
CA ASP A 104 -8.75 -2.53 11.90
C ASP A 104 -8.99 -1.06 12.33
N TRP A 105 -9.23 -0.15 11.38
CA TRP A 105 -9.51 1.27 11.63
C TRP A 105 -8.39 1.98 12.40
N THR A 106 -7.20 1.37 12.48
CA THR A 106 -6.11 1.82 13.34
C THR A 106 -5.22 2.85 12.64
N TRP A 107 -5.05 2.74 11.32
CA TRP A 107 -4.16 3.62 10.58
C TRP A 107 -4.90 4.35 9.47
N ARG A 108 -5.03 5.66 9.65
CA ARG A 108 -5.54 6.55 8.62
C ARG A 108 -4.45 6.79 7.58
N VAL A 109 -4.79 6.55 6.33
CA VAL A 109 -3.96 6.93 5.20
C VAL A 109 -4.53 8.22 4.61
N ASN A 110 -3.71 9.27 4.69
CA ASN A 110 -4.04 10.59 4.22
C ASN A 110 -3.84 10.67 2.71
N VAL A 111 -4.69 11.43 2.02
CA VAL A 111 -4.60 11.72 0.59
C VAL A 111 -4.17 13.17 0.42
N LEU A 112 -3.08 13.39 -0.32
CA LEU A 112 -2.57 14.72 -0.65
C LEU A 112 -3.28 15.27 -1.90
N LEU A 113 -3.11 16.57 -2.16
CA LEU A 113 -3.75 17.27 -3.28
C LEU A 113 -3.37 16.65 -4.65
N ASP A 114 -2.15 16.14 -4.78
CA ASP A 114 -1.64 15.47 -5.98
C ASP A 114 -2.13 14.01 -6.14
N GLY A 115 -2.91 13.51 -5.19
CA GLY A 115 -3.46 12.15 -5.17
C GLY A 115 -2.49 11.08 -4.67
N SER A 116 -1.28 11.45 -4.26
CA SER A 116 -0.40 10.57 -3.49
C SER A 116 -0.99 10.31 -2.10
N THR A 117 -0.55 9.24 -1.45
CA THR A 117 -1.04 8.90 -0.11
C THR A 117 0.10 8.86 0.88
N ALA A 118 -0.16 9.36 2.08
CA ALA A 118 0.80 9.46 3.16
C ALA A 118 0.28 8.82 4.44
N MET A 119 1.21 8.40 5.30
CA MET A 119 0.90 7.81 6.59
C MET A 119 1.86 8.33 7.66
N ARG A 120 1.34 8.38 8.90
CA ARG A 120 2.11 8.69 10.11
C ARG A 120 1.88 7.63 11.19
N PRO A 121 2.69 6.57 11.24
CA PRO A 121 2.57 5.55 12.27
C PRO A 121 3.16 6.04 13.60
N GLY A 122 2.30 6.27 14.58
CA GLY A 122 2.70 6.62 15.95
C GLY A 122 3.53 7.91 15.99
N TYR A 123 4.78 7.78 16.42
CA TYR A 123 5.70 8.91 16.62
C TYR A 123 6.65 9.15 15.44
N TRP A 124 6.53 8.41 14.35
CA TRP A 124 7.37 8.60 13.17
C TRP A 124 6.89 9.79 12.32
N PRO A 125 7.76 10.40 11.50
CA PRO A 125 7.36 11.49 10.61
C PRO A 125 6.35 11.02 9.53
N ASP A 126 5.56 11.95 8.98
CA ASP A 126 4.72 11.65 7.82
C ASP A 126 5.60 11.18 6.65
N ARG A 127 5.15 10.13 5.95
CA ARG A 127 5.83 9.61 4.76
C ARG A 127 4.82 9.38 3.65
N ILE A 128 5.15 9.82 2.44
CA ILE A 128 4.44 9.38 1.24
C ILE A 128 4.70 7.89 1.07
N ILE A 129 3.64 7.08 1.08
CA ILE A 129 3.71 5.62 0.96
C ILE A 129 3.32 5.13 -0.43
N ASP A 130 2.43 5.85 -1.10
CA ASP A 130 1.98 5.54 -2.45
C ASP A 130 2.02 6.81 -3.29
N ARG A 131 2.55 6.72 -4.52
CA ARG A 131 2.57 7.88 -5.43
C ARG A 131 1.19 8.23 -5.98
N SER A 132 0.27 7.27 -5.92
CA SER A 132 -1.14 7.47 -6.24
C SER A 132 -2.01 6.38 -5.64
N VAL A 133 -3.30 6.67 -5.47
CA VAL A 133 -4.31 5.68 -5.06
C VAL A 133 -4.40 4.50 -6.04
N ASN A 134 -4.25 4.75 -7.36
CA ASN A 134 -4.21 3.69 -8.36
C ASN A 134 -3.02 2.75 -8.16
N GLN A 135 -1.81 3.28 -7.92
CA GLN A 135 -0.63 2.45 -7.65
C GLN A 135 -0.81 1.62 -6.37
N ARG A 136 -1.48 2.17 -5.35
CA ARG A 136 -1.87 1.41 -4.16
C ARG A 136 -2.80 0.23 -4.49
N ILE A 137 -3.76 0.40 -5.40
CA ILE A 137 -4.62 -0.71 -5.84
C ILE A 137 -3.80 -1.76 -6.60
N GLU A 138 -2.90 -1.33 -7.48
CA GLU A 138 -2.02 -2.21 -8.26
C GLU A 138 -1.13 -3.09 -7.36
N LYS A 139 -0.52 -2.49 -6.34
CA LYS A 139 0.34 -3.21 -5.40
C LYS A 139 -0.44 -4.24 -4.57
N HIS A 140 -1.67 -3.90 -4.18
CA HIS A 140 -2.57 -4.84 -3.49
C HIS A 140 -3.04 -5.97 -4.41
N ALA A 141 -3.36 -5.66 -5.66
CA ALA A 141 -3.75 -6.65 -6.66
C ALA A 141 -2.62 -7.67 -6.90
N LEU A 142 -1.38 -7.19 -7.04
CA LEU A 142 -0.20 -8.04 -7.19
C LEU A 142 0.04 -8.89 -5.94
N LEU A 143 -0.06 -8.30 -4.75
CA LEU A 143 0.08 -9.05 -3.51
C LEU A 143 -1.00 -10.15 -3.38
N VAL A 144 -2.24 -9.88 -3.74
CA VAL A 144 -3.33 -10.88 -3.70
C VAL A 144 -3.06 -12.04 -4.67
N GLU A 145 -2.45 -11.77 -5.82
CA GLU A 145 -2.08 -12.78 -6.81
C GLU A 145 -0.97 -13.73 -6.31
N VAL A 146 0.04 -13.18 -5.60
CA VAL A 146 1.24 -13.95 -5.20
C VAL A 146 1.24 -14.42 -3.74
N ARG A 147 0.40 -13.87 -2.85
CA ARG A 147 0.37 -14.24 -1.42
C ARG A 147 0.03 -15.71 -1.14
N GLY A 148 -0.50 -16.42 -2.13
CA GLY A 148 -0.76 -17.87 -2.06
C GLY A 148 0.43 -18.75 -2.42
N TRP A 149 1.52 -18.18 -2.94
CA TRP A 149 2.70 -18.92 -3.38
C TRP A 149 3.62 -19.25 -2.20
N PHE A 150 4.58 -20.16 -2.41
CA PHE A 150 5.63 -20.42 -1.44
C PHE A 150 6.49 -19.15 -1.30
N HIS A 151 6.91 -18.81 -0.08
CA HIS A 151 7.67 -17.58 0.10
C HIS A 151 8.66 -17.62 1.26
N ARG A 152 9.68 -16.77 1.15
CA ARG A 152 10.61 -16.42 2.22
C ARG A 152 10.55 -14.93 2.49
N THR A 153 10.73 -14.57 3.75
CA THR A 153 10.71 -13.19 4.21
C THR A 153 12.07 -12.84 4.80
N PHE A 154 12.53 -11.64 4.53
CA PHE A 154 13.79 -11.08 4.97
C PHE A 154 13.54 -9.68 5.52
N GLN A 155 14.49 -9.19 6.32
CA GLN A 155 14.54 -7.83 6.82
C GLN A 155 15.80 -7.16 6.32
N CYS A 156 15.67 -5.90 5.94
CA CYS A 156 16.76 -5.06 5.48
C CYS A 156 16.59 -3.67 6.10
N ALA A 157 17.69 -3.04 6.51
CA ALA A 157 17.69 -1.68 7.04
C ALA A 157 18.51 -0.76 6.14
N THR A 158 18.00 0.43 5.89
CA THR A 158 18.66 1.46 5.08
C THR A 158 18.65 2.80 5.83
N PRO A 159 19.55 3.73 5.51
CA PRO A 159 19.35 5.12 5.91
C PRO A 159 18.00 5.64 5.39
N SER A 160 17.36 6.55 6.11
CA SER A 160 16.09 7.13 5.68
C SER A 160 16.15 7.66 4.25
N HIS A 161 15.11 7.37 3.47
CA HIS A 161 14.97 7.78 2.07
C HIS A 161 15.89 7.06 1.07
N VAL A 162 16.60 6.01 1.51
CA VAL A 162 17.40 5.15 0.64
C VAL A 162 16.67 3.82 0.41
N PHE A 163 16.53 3.42 -0.84
CA PHE A 163 15.94 2.14 -1.21
C PHE A 163 16.94 0.98 -1.03
N PRO A 164 16.48 -0.23 -0.67
CA PRO A 164 17.37 -1.34 -0.31
C PRO A 164 18.06 -2.04 -1.50
N VAL A 165 17.78 -1.68 -2.76
CA VAL A 165 18.19 -2.46 -3.95
C VAL A 165 19.44 -1.87 -4.61
N ALA A 166 20.45 -2.71 -4.83
CA ALA A 166 21.69 -2.35 -5.50
C ALA A 166 21.94 -3.10 -6.82
N ASN A 167 21.29 -4.24 -7.05
CA ASN A 167 21.42 -4.98 -8.31
C ASN A 167 20.09 -5.62 -8.74
N GLU A 168 19.51 -5.11 -9.83
CA GLU A 168 18.27 -5.63 -10.41
C GLU A 168 18.49 -6.76 -11.42
N GLU A 169 19.72 -7.02 -11.91
CA GLU A 169 19.98 -8.06 -12.93
C GLU A 169 19.62 -9.48 -12.44
N GLY A 170 19.59 -9.69 -11.12
CA GLY A 170 19.20 -10.95 -10.49
C GLY A 170 17.71 -11.06 -10.18
N LEU A 171 16.91 -10.02 -10.41
CA LEU A 171 15.49 -9.98 -10.10
C LEU A 171 14.65 -10.23 -11.38
N PRO A 172 13.38 -10.66 -11.24
CA PRO A 172 12.42 -10.59 -12.34
C PRO A 172 12.28 -9.15 -12.87
N PRO A 173 11.60 -8.95 -14.01
CA PRO A 173 11.29 -7.61 -14.49
C PRO A 173 10.56 -6.77 -13.43
N ALA A 174 10.90 -5.49 -13.32
CA ALA A 174 10.19 -4.55 -12.46
C ALA A 174 8.71 -4.45 -12.87
N VAL A 175 7.84 -4.16 -11.90
CA VAL A 175 6.40 -3.90 -12.11
C VAL A 175 6.12 -2.43 -11.78
N PRO A 176 6.28 -1.50 -12.75
CA PRO A 176 6.25 -0.07 -12.47
C PRO A 176 4.93 0.37 -11.88
N GLU A 177 3.80 -0.18 -12.32
CA GLU A 177 2.46 0.23 -11.90
C GLU A 177 2.17 -0.08 -10.43
N ALA A 178 2.75 -1.16 -9.88
CA ALA A 178 2.66 -1.56 -8.48
C ALA A 178 3.75 -0.92 -7.59
N THR A 179 4.82 -0.42 -8.21
CA THR A 179 5.97 0.18 -7.51
C THR A 179 5.72 1.64 -7.14
N GLY A 180 6.08 2.01 -5.91
CA GLY A 180 5.92 3.34 -5.33
C GLY A 180 6.90 3.61 -4.18
N PRO A 181 6.77 4.76 -3.50
CA PRO A 181 7.77 5.25 -2.53
C PRO A 181 8.00 4.36 -1.31
N ALA A 182 7.01 3.59 -0.88
CA ALA A 182 7.14 2.65 0.25
C ALA A 182 7.06 1.18 -0.19
N GLU A 183 6.98 0.88 -1.48
CA GLU A 183 6.89 -0.50 -1.93
C GLU A 183 7.43 -0.69 -3.35
N LEU A 184 8.38 -1.61 -3.50
CA LEU A 184 9.03 -1.96 -4.76
C LEU A 184 8.65 -3.38 -5.17
N TRP A 185 8.39 -3.58 -6.46
CA TRP A 185 7.92 -4.86 -7.00
C TRP A 185 8.68 -5.27 -8.27
N TRP A 186 9.07 -6.55 -8.29
CA TRP A 186 9.56 -7.27 -9.45
C TRP A 186 8.78 -8.56 -9.57
N ALA A 187 8.28 -8.91 -10.75
CA ALA A 187 7.51 -10.14 -10.92
C ALA A 187 7.54 -10.68 -12.36
N ASP A 188 7.50 -12.00 -12.45
CA ASP A 188 7.16 -12.73 -13.66
C ASP A 188 6.11 -13.82 -13.33
N LYS A 189 5.95 -14.80 -14.21
CA LYS A 189 4.95 -15.88 -14.05
C LYS A 189 5.29 -16.87 -12.92
N ASP A 190 6.56 -16.98 -12.55
CA ASP A 190 7.12 -18.01 -11.67
C ASP A 190 7.63 -17.45 -10.33
N VAL A 191 8.13 -16.21 -10.33
CA VAL A 191 8.76 -15.55 -9.18
C VAL A 191 8.24 -14.12 -9.03
N ALA A 192 8.06 -13.68 -7.78
CA ALA A 192 7.86 -12.28 -7.46
C ALA A 192 8.72 -11.87 -6.26
N VAL A 193 9.25 -10.66 -6.27
CA VAL A 193 10.01 -10.06 -5.18
C VAL A 193 9.37 -8.73 -4.82
N GLN A 194 9.11 -8.56 -3.52
CA GLN A 194 8.52 -7.36 -2.94
C GLN A 194 9.50 -6.80 -1.92
N ALA A 195 9.80 -5.50 -1.95
CA ALA A 195 10.43 -4.80 -0.85
C ALA A 195 9.46 -3.73 -0.34
N THR A 196 8.97 -3.89 0.89
CA THR A 196 7.95 -3.00 1.48
C THR A 196 8.49 -2.31 2.72
N LEU A 197 8.29 -1.00 2.83
CA LEU A 197 8.70 -0.21 3.98
C LEU A 197 7.78 -0.54 5.15
N SER A 198 8.35 -1.16 6.18
CA SER A 198 7.62 -1.66 7.35
C SER A 198 7.61 -0.69 8.54
N SER A 199 8.68 0.09 8.69
CA SER A 199 8.78 1.15 9.71
C SER A 199 9.86 2.15 9.31
N TRP A 200 9.71 3.41 9.71
CA TRP A 200 10.65 4.49 9.41
C TRP A 200 10.89 5.39 10.62
N PRO A 201 11.52 4.88 11.70
CA PRO A 201 12.04 5.76 12.74
C PRO A 201 12.98 6.82 12.15
N PRO A 202 13.26 7.91 12.88
CA PRO A 202 14.25 8.88 12.46
C PRO A 202 15.57 8.19 12.06
N GLU A 203 16.17 8.65 10.96
CA GLU A 203 17.46 8.23 10.40
C GLU A 203 17.50 6.86 9.71
N TRP A 204 16.57 5.94 10.00
CA TRP A 204 16.61 4.57 9.47
C TRP A 204 15.25 4.08 8.96
N ASP A 205 15.24 3.54 7.75
CA ASP A 205 14.09 2.86 7.17
C ASP A 205 14.28 1.34 7.33
N ARG A 206 13.24 0.63 7.78
CA ARG A 206 13.22 -0.84 7.86
C ARG A 206 12.30 -1.40 6.80
N TRP A 207 12.84 -2.27 5.98
CA TRP A 207 12.17 -2.91 4.87
C TRP A 207 11.92 -4.38 5.17
N THR A 208 10.74 -4.86 4.80
CA THR A 208 10.46 -6.28 4.69
C THR A 208 10.59 -6.68 3.23
N VAL A 209 11.49 -7.63 2.94
CA VAL A 209 11.65 -8.19 1.60
C VAL A 209 10.99 -9.56 1.57
N ARG A 210 10.12 -9.80 0.58
CA ARG A 210 9.46 -11.09 0.37
C ARG A 210 9.80 -11.63 -1.00
N TYR A 211 10.27 -12.87 -1.03
CA TYR A 211 10.49 -13.63 -2.25
C TYR A 211 9.40 -14.69 -2.35
N PHE A 212 8.59 -14.62 -3.40
CA PHE A 212 7.50 -15.54 -3.72
C PHE A 212 7.90 -16.40 -4.91
N ALA A 213 7.58 -17.70 -4.87
CA ALA A 213 7.80 -18.61 -5.98
C ALA A 213 6.72 -19.68 -6.09
N ARG A 214 6.45 -20.14 -7.32
CA ARG A 214 5.48 -21.19 -7.62
C ARG A 214 5.83 -22.54 -7.00
N THR A 215 7.11 -22.84 -6.81
CA THR A 215 7.57 -24.10 -6.21
C THR A 215 8.30 -23.88 -4.90
N LEU A 216 8.22 -24.88 -4.02
CA LEU A 216 8.91 -24.89 -2.74
C LEU A 216 10.43 -24.78 -2.91
N GLN A 217 11.00 -25.47 -3.90
CA GLN A 217 12.44 -25.47 -4.16
C GLN A 217 12.92 -24.08 -4.58
N GLN A 218 12.24 -23.41 -5.51
CA GLN A 218 12.60 -22.04 -5.90
C GLN A 218 12.54 -21.07 -4.71
N ALA A 219 11.51 -21.18 -3.85
CA ALA A 219 11.45 -20.37 -2.64
C ALA A 219 12.58 -20.73 -1.66
N ALA A 220 13.00 -22.00 -1.61
CA ALA A 220 14.11 -22.44 -0.76
C ALA A 220 15.48 -21.91 -1.23
N ASP A 221 15.60 -21.61 -2.52
CA ASP A 221 16.80 -21.09 -3.16
C ASP A 221 16.82 -19.55 -3.22
N ALA A 222 15.95 -18.86 -2.46
CA ALA A 222 15.81 -17.40 -2.52
C ALA A 222 17.04 -16.61 -2.01
N ASN A 223 17.82 -17.18 -1.06
CA ASN A 223 18.85 -16.43 -0.34
C ASN A 223 19.91 -15.79 -1.28
N PRO A 224 20.52 -16.52 -2.24
CA PRO A 224 21.50 -15.92 -3.15
C PRO A 224 20.93 -14.77 -3.99
N THR A 225 19.69 -14.90 -4.46
CA THR A 225 19.02 -13.84 -5.24
C THR A 225 18.80 -12.60 -4.39
N VAL A 226 18.21 -12.75 -3.20
CA VAL A 226 17.89 -11.62 -2.33
C VAL A 226 19.16 -10.95 -1.81
N TYR A 227 20.15 -11.71 -1.35
CA TYR A 227 21.40 -11.13 -0.82
C TYR A 227 22.25 -10.45 -1.90
N ARG A 228 22.21 -10.93 -3.15
CA ARG A 228 22.87 -10.24 -4.26
C ARG A 228 22.16 -8.95 -4.65
N ALA A 229 20.84 -8.94 -4.59
CA ALA A 229 20.03 -7.80 -5.02
C ALA A 229 20.00 -6.67 -3.99
N MET A 230 19.94 -7.01 -2.69
CA MET A 230 19.85 -6.02 -1.63
C MET A 230 21.25 -5.48 -1.29
N GLY A 231 21.49 -4.20 -1.54
CA GLY A 231 22.79 -3.53 -1.32
C GLY A 231 23.15 -3.26 0.14
N HIS A 232 22.39 -3.84 1.07
CA HIS A 232 22.46 -3.57 2.49
C HIS A 232 22.32 -4.89 3.27
N GLU A 233 22.76 -4.88 4.53
CA GLU A 233 22.66 -6.03 5.41
C GLU A 233 21.21 -6.55 5.44
N THR A 234 21.04 -7.78 4.97
CA THR A 234 19.75 -8.42 4.82
C THR A 234 19.78 -9.75 5.54
N ILE A 235 18.84 -9.96 6.46
CA ILE A 235 18.75 -11.16 7.28
C ILE A 235 17.39 -11.86 7.09
N PRO A 236 17.30 -13.18 7.27
CA PRO A 236 16.01 -13.86 7.27
C PRO A 236 15.10 -13.31 8.38
N ALA A 237 13.84 -13.05 8.07
CA ALA A 237 12.85 -12.62 9.05
C ALA A 237 12.39 -13.82 9.90
N VAL A 238 12.14 -13.56 11.18
CA VAL A 238 11.64 -14.56 12.14
C VAL A 238 10.11 -14.60 12.23
N TRP A 239 9.43 -13.65 11.59
CA TRP A 239 7.97 -13.53 11.59
C TRP A 239 7.46 -13.32 10.17
N CYS A 240 6.39 -14.01 9.79
CA CYS A 240 5.71 -13.81 8.52
C CYS A 240 4.31 -13.25 8.72
N ILE A 241 4.07 -12.00 8.33
CA ILE A 241 2.75 -11.36 8.40
C ILE A 241 1.70 -12.05 7.51
N LEU A 242 2.10 -12.67 6.38
CA LEU A 242 1.18 -13.35 5.47
C LEU A 242 0.67 -14.70 5.99
N CYS A 243 1.49 -15.32 6.85
CA CYS A 243 1.19 -16.57 7.51
C CYS A 243 0.70 -16.36 8.96
N SER A 244 0.88 -15.15 9.51
CA SER A 244 0.63 -14.81 10.91
C SER A 244 1.32 -15.77 11.89
N ASP A 245 2.56 -16.17 11.58
CA ASP A 245 3.30 -17.18 12.35
C ASP A 245 4.81 -16.86 12.42
N VAL A 246 5.45 -17.43 13.44
CA VAL A 246 6.91 -17.44 13.60
C VAL A 246 7.50 -18.43 12.61
N VAL A 247 8.53 -17.99 11.88
CA VAL A 247 9.22 -18.79 10.88
C VAL A 247 10.66 -18.94 11.32
N ALA A 248 11.16 -20.16 11.40
CA ALA A 248 12.56 -20.40 11.74
C ALA A 248 13.46 -19.69 10.71
N PRO A 249 14.55 -19.02 11.14
CA PRO A 249 15.44 -18.30 10.24
C PRO A 249 15.85 -19.15 9.02
N GLY A 250 15.69 -18.59 7.83
CA GLY A 250 16.08 -19.25 6.58
C GLY A 250 15.14 -20.37 6.12
N THR A 251 14.00 -20.57 6.76
CA THR A 251 12.98 -21.54 6.31
C THR A 251 11.93 -20.89 5.41
N THR A 252 11.36 -21.68 4.50
CA THR A 252 10.25 -21.25 3.65
C THR A 252 8.96 -21.26 4.46
N CYS A 253 8.15 -20.19 4.39
CA CYS A 253 6.86 -20.20 5.07
C CYS A 253 5.97 -21.27 4.43
N LEU A 254 5.49 -22.19 5.25
CA LEU A 254 4.43 -23.12 4.89
C LEU A 254 3.14 -22.54 5.47
N ARG A 255 2.29 -21.96 4.63
CA ARG A 255 0.96 -21.51 5.07
C ARG A 255 0.24 -22.73 5.66
N ARG A 256 0.00 -22.74 6.97
CA ARG A 256 -1.00 -23.63 7.55
C ARG A 256 -2.34 -23.17 6.96
N ARG A 257 -3.00 -24.03 6.18
CA ARG A 257 -4.35 -23.75 5.70
C ARG A 257 -5.23 -23.59 6.94
N HIS A 258 -5.64 -22.36 7.25
CA HIS A 258 -6.76 -22.07 8.13
C HIS A 258 -8.00 -21.88 7.26
#